data_AF-A0A1M6M087-F1
#
_entry.id   AF-A0A1M6M087-F1
#
_cell.length_a   1.000
_cell.length_b   1.000
_cell.length_c   1.000
_cell.angle_alpha   90.00
_cell.angle_beta   90.00
_cell.angle_gamma   90.00
#
_symmetry.space_group_name_H-M   'P 1'
#
loop_
_entity.id
_entity.type
_entity.pdbx_description
1 polymer ?
#
loop_
_entity_poly.entity_id
_entity_poly.type
_entity_poly.pdbx_seq_one_letter_code
_entity_poly.pdbx_strand_id
1 'polypeptide(L)'
;MEILKGCVGCRVCELLCSYNKFKKFQPSKAAIKIHNLADGFGVELFTEEALNGRFVCEFCEDKPCIKYCIELKAKNPLRDLLSVEEKKYKLKND
;
A
#
# COMPACT_ATOMS: atom_id res chain seq x y z
N MET A 1 4.81 2.16 12.67
CA MET A 1 4.01 1.38 11.71
C MET A 1 2.99 0.60 12.49
N GLU A 2 1.71 0.74 12.17
CA GLU A 2 0.61 0.12 12.92
C GLU A 2 0.15 -1.18 12.27
N ILE A 3 -0.47 -2.06 13.07
CA ILE A 3 -1.04 -3.33 12.60
C ILE A 3 -2.30 -3.05 11.79
N LEU A 4 -2.35 -3.59 10.57
CA LEU A 4 -3.54 -3.56 9.74
C LEU A 4 -4.49 -4.70 10.15
N LYS A 5 -5.52 -4.36 10.92
CA LYS A 5 -6.49 -5.32 11.46
C LYS A 5 -7.09 -6.20 10.36
N GLY A 6 -6.98 -7.52 10.53
CA GLY A 6 -7.51 -8.51 9.58
C GLY A 6 -6.62 -8.78 8.36
N CYS A 7 -5.44 -8.16 8.27
CA CYS A 7 -4.44 -8.53 7.27
C CYS A 7 -3.81 -9.88 7.61
N VAL A 8 -3.62 -10.74 6.62
CA VAL A 8 -2.99 -12.07 6.76
C VAL A 8 -1.63 -12.16 6.08
N GLY A 9 -1.10 -11.05 5.57
CA GLY A 9 0.23 -11.03 4.98
C GLY A 9 0.37 -11.65 3.59
N CYS A 10 -0.72 -11.78 2.81
CA CYS A 10 -0.70 -12.44 1.50
C CYS A 10 0.05 -11.68 0.39
N ARG A 11 0.37 -10.38 0.61
CA ARG A 11 1.14 -9.50 -0.30
C ARG A 11 0.59 -9.32 -1.71
N VAL A 12 -0.66 -9.70 -1.97
CA VAL A 12 -1.35 -9.45 -3.25
C VAL A 12 -1.41 -7.96 -3.59
N CYS A 13 -1.55 -7.09 -2.59
CA CYS A 13 -1.50 -5.64 -2.77
C CYS A 13 -0.15 -5.15 -3.32
N GLU A 14 0.99 -5.72 -2.88
CA GLU A 14 2.31 -5.40 -3.42
C GLU A 14 2.43 -5.84 -4.88
N LEU A 15 1.96 -7.07 -5.16
CA LEU A 15 1.98 -7.65 -6.49
C LEU A 15 1.19 -6.77 -7.48
N LEU A 16 -0.04 -6.42 -7.14
CA LEU A 16 -0.92 -5.61 -7.96
C LEU A 16 -0.43 -4.17 -8.10
N CYS A 17 0.15 -3.58 -7.05
CA CYS A 17 0.74 -2.25 -7.12
C CYS A 17 1.88 -2.20 -8.15
N SER A 18 2.81 -3.16 -8.08
CA SER A 18 3.92 -3.25 -9.05
C SER A 18 3.43 -3.53 -10.47
N TYR A 19 2.43 -4.41 -10.62
CA TYR A 19 1.85 -4.73 -11.92
C TYR A 19 1.09 -3.54 -12.50
N ASN A 20 0.32 -2.80 -11.70
CA ASN A 20 -0.43 -1.64 -12.17
C ASN A 20 0.50 -0.60 -12.82
N LYS A 21 1.62 -0.31 -12.14
CA LYS A 21 2.60 0.71 -12.58
C LYS A 21 3.53 0.21 -13.70
N PHE A 22 4.12 -0.96 -13.55
CA PHE A 22 5.21 -1.42 -14.42
C PHE A 22 4.81 -2.54 -15.39
N LYS A 23 3.58 -3.04 -15.30
CA LYS A 23 3.10 -4.24 -16.02
C LYS A 23 3.98 -5.47 -15.79
N LYS A 24 4.65 -5.53 -14.64
CA LYS A 24 5.54 -6.61 -14.21
C LYS A 24 5.23 -6.99 -12.77
N PHE A 25 5.24 -8.29 -12.49
CA PHE A 25 5.12 -8.83 -11.15
C PHE A 25 6.44 -8.70 -10.38
N GLN A 26 6.72 -7.48 -9.89
CA GLN A 26 7.92 -7.17 -9.12
C GLN A 26 7.55 -6.51 -7.79
N PRO A 27 7.05 -7.29 -6.80
CA PRO A 27 6.61 -6.75 -5.52
C PRO A 27 7.65 -5.86 -4.84
N SER A 28 8.95 -6.15 -5.00
CA SER A 28 10.06 -5.33 -4.46
C SER A 28 10.01 -3.85 -4.88
N LYS A 29 9.40 -3.56 -6.03
CA LYS A 29 9.23 -2.18 -6.53
C LYS A 29 7.94 -1.51 -6.06
N ALA A 30 7.00 -2.22 -5.45
CA ALA A 30 5.69 -1.67 -5.07
C ALA A 30 5.79 -0.46 -4.13
N ALA A 31 4.88 0.50 -4.30
CA ALA A 31 4.71 1.65 -3.40
C ALA A 31 4.01 1.29 -2.07
N ILE A 32 3.47 0.08 -1.96
CA ILE A 32 2.90 -0.48 -0.72
C ILE A 32 3.72 -1.70 -0.29
N LYS A 33 4.00 -1.81 1.00
CA LYS A 33 4.74 -2.92 1.60
C LYS A 33 4.03 -3.48 2.82
N ILE A 34 4.00 -4.81 2.89
CA ILE A 34 3.53 -5.54 4.05
C ILE A 34 4.72 -5.97 4.90
N HIS A 35 4.67 -5.64 6.17
CA HIS A 35 5.69 -6.01 7.15
C HIS A 35 5.14 -7.00 8.15
N ASN A 36 5.94 -8.00 8.51
CA ASN A 36 5.61 -8.91 9.59
C ASN A 36 6.01 -8.26 10.92
N LEU A 37 5.04 -8.08 11.81
CA LEU A 37 5.22 -7.51 13.14
C LEU A 37 4.95 -8.60 14.18
N ALA A 38 5.34 -8.37 15.44
CA ALA A 38 5.16 -9.37 16.51
C ALA A 38 3.71 -9.87 16.64
N ASP A 39 2.73 -8.95 16.52
CA ASP A 39 1.32 -9.24 16.76
C ASP A 39 0.45 -9.18 15.49
N GLY A 40 1.05 -9.22 14.30
CA GLY A 40 0.32 -9.21 13.03
C GLY A 40 1.07 -8.59 11.88
N PHE A 41 0.34 -8.02 10.92
CA PHE A 41 0.93 -7.45 9.71
C PHE A 41 0.72 -5.94 9.64
N GLY A 42 1.81 -5.20 9.45
CA GLY A 42 1.81 -3.76 9.22
C GLY A 42 1.78 -3.43 7.72
N VAL A 43 1.31 -2.23 7.40
CA VAL A 43 1.40 -1.68 6.05
C VAL A 43 2.22 -0.40 6.07
N GLU A 44 3.16 -0.31 5.14
CA GLU A 44 3.92 0.88 4.82
C GLU A 44 3.54 1.35 3.42
N LEU A 45 3.28 2.64 3.27
CA LEU A 45 3.10 3.31 2.00
C LEU A 45 4.27 4.26 1.78
N PHE A 46 4.91 4.18 0.62
CA PHE A 46 5.93 5.14 0.24
C PHE A 46 5.25 6.32 -0.43
N THR A 47 5.20 7.46 0.24
CA THR A 47 4.61 8.71 -0.28
C THR A 47 5.67 9.77 -0.57
N GLU A 48 6.93 9.46 -0.26
CA GLU A 48 8.09 10.32 -0.47
C GLU A 48 9.14 9.56 -1.28
N GLU A 49 9.79 10.24 -2.23
CA GLU A 49 10.83 9.62 -3.04
C GLU A 49 12.01 9.20 -2.17
N ALA A 50 12.31 7.91 -2.18
CA ALA A 50 13.52 7.41 -1.56
C ALA A 50 14.71 7.58 -2.52
N LEU A 51 15.90 7.83 -1.97
CA LEU A 51 17.17 7.99 -2.72
C LEU A 51 17.50 6.82 -3.66
N ASN A 52 16.80 5.69 -3.55
CA ASN A 52 17.02 4.48 -4.33
C ASN A 52 16.11 4.34 -5.58
N GLY A 53 15.40 5.40 -5.98
CA GLY A 53 14.53 5.37 -7.15
C GLY A 53 13.29 4.48 -6.99
N ARG A 54 12.86 4.24 -5.74
CA ARG A 54 11.57 3.60 -5.46
C ARG A 54 10.45 4.58 -5.83
N PHE A 55 9.46 4.11 -6.58
CA PHE A 55 8.32 4.94 -6.94
C PHE A 55 7.38 5.14 -5.74
N VAL A 56 6.76 6.31 -5.70
CA VAL A 56 5.83 6.69 -4.64
C VAL A 56 4.38 6.30 -4.98
N CYS A 57 3.54 6.20 -3.95
CA CYS A 57 2.13 5.93 -4.08
C CYS A 57 1.44 7.12 -4.75
N GLU A 58 0.84 6.88 -5.92
CA GLU A 58 0.10 7.90 -6.69
C GLU A 58 -1.40 7.92 -6.36
N PHE A 59 -1.82 7.20 -5.31
CA PHE A 59 -3.22 7.13 -4.87
C PHE A 59 -4.21 6.80 -6.00
N CYS A 60 -3.87 5.81 -6.84
CA CYS A 60 -4.61 5.41 -8.04
C CYS A 60 -6.13 5.47 -7.87
N GLU A 61 -6.86 5.92 -8.88
CA GLU A 61 -8.32 6.06 -8.85
C GLU A 61 -9.02 4.73 -8.52
N ASP A 62 -8.62 3.64 -9.19
CA ASP A 62 -9.22 2.31 -9.09
C ASP A 62 -8.74 1.48 -7.89
N LYS A 63 -7.72 1.98 -7.16
CA LYS A 63 -7.14 1.40 -5.93
C LYS A 63 -7.07 -0.14 -5.96
N PRO A 64 -6.31 -0.76 -6.89
CA PRO A 64 -6.31 -2.21 -7.09
C PRO A 64 -5.84 -2.97 -5.84
N CYS A 65 -4.97 -2.35 -5.04
CA CYS A 65 -4.53 -2.87 -3.74
C CYS A 65 -5.67 -3.08 -2.73
N ILE A 66 -6.73 -2.27 -2.78
CA ILE A 66 -7.95 -2.45 -1.97
C ILE A 66 -8.93 -3.38 -2.68
N LYS A 67 -9.19 -3.11 -3.97
CA LYS A 67 -10.21 -3.81 -4.77
C LYS A 67 -10.05 -5.34 -4.67
N TYR A 68 -8.82 -5.81 -4.85
CA TYR A 68 -8.45 -7.22 -4.89
C TYR A 68 -7.81 -7.72 -3.59
N CYS A 69 -7.91 -6.98 -2.49
CA CYS A 69 -7.55 -7.53 -1.19
C CYS A 69 -8.50 -8.71 -0.91
N ILE A 70 -7.95 -9.92 -0.76
CA ILE A 70 -8.74 -11.13 -0.53
C ILE A 70 -9.40 -11.12 0.87
N GLU A 71 -8.81 -10.37 1.81
CA GLU A 71 -9.29 -10.25 3.18
C GLU A 71 -10.27 -9.09 3.33
N LEU A 72 -11.57 -9.39 3.35
CA LEU A 72 -12.63 -8.38 3.53
C LEU A 72 -12.43 -7.55 4.81
N LYS A 73 -11.90 -8.15 5.89
CA LYS A 73 -11.61 -7.46 7.15
C LYS A 73 -10.52 -6.42 7.03
N ALA A 74 -9.53 -6.63 6.15
CA ALA A 74 -8.44 -5.69 5.92
C ALA A 74 -8.79 -4.57 4.92
N LYS A 75 -9.83 -4.76 4.08
CA LYS A 75 -10.22 -3.77 3.06
C LYS A 75 -10.53 -2.39 3.63
N ASN A 76 -11.34 -2.33 4.69
CA ASN A 76 -11.75 -1.06 5.28
C ASN A 76 -10.56 -0.37 5.98
N PRO A 77 -9.81 -1.03 6.88
CA PRO A 77 -8.59 -0.45 7.45
C PRO A 77 -7.60 0.04 6.39
N LEU A 78 -7.41 -0.71 5.30
CA LEU A 78 -6.50 -0.33 4.22
C LEU A 78 -7.01 0.91 3.45
N ARG A 79 -8.33 0.99 3.23
CA ARG A 79 -8.97 2.16 2.62
C ARG A 79 -8.81 3.40 3.48
N ASP A 80 -9.02 3.27 4.78
CA ASP A 80 -8.92 4.38 5.72
C ASP A 80 -7.48 4.90 5.78
N LEU A 81 -6.51 3.98 5.87
CA LEU A 81 -5.08 4.30 5.81
C LEU A 81 -4.73 5.05 4.53
N LEU A 82 -5.14 4.55 3.36
CA LEU A 82 -4.88 5.22 2.07
C LEU A 82 -5.51 6.61 2.00
N SER A 83 -6.71 6.78 2.56
CA SER A 83 -7.42 8.07 2.56
C SER A 83 -6.73 9.11 3.44
N VAL A 84 -6.20 8.68 4.59
CA VAL A 84 -5.42 9.54 5.49
C VAL A 84 -4.12 9.96 4.83
N GLU A 85 -3.37 9.02 4.24
CA GLU A 85 -2.12 9.31 3.57
C GLU A 85 -2.31 10.18 2.32
N GLU A 86 -3.40 10.00 1.56
CA GLU A 86 -3.72 10.85 0.39
C GLU A 86 -3.96 12.31 0.81
N LYS A 87 -4.68 12.53 1.91
CA LYS A 87 -4.89 13.88 2.46
C LYS A 87 -3.58 14.51 2.89
N LYS A 88 -2.73 13.76 3.60
CA LYS A 88 -1.40 14.25 4.02
C LYS A 88 -0.52 14.58 2.82
N TYR A 89 -0.56 13.75 1.77
CA TYR A 89 0.20 13.98 0.54
C TYR A 89 -0.25 15.27 -0.16
N LYS A 90 -1.56 15.50 -0.30
CA LYS A 90 -2.09 16.75 -0.89
C LYS A 90 -1.67 17.98 -0.08
N LEU A 91 -1.85 17.95 1.24
CA LEU A 91 -1.45 19.06 2.12
C LEU A 91 0.05 19.42 2.08
N LYS A 92 0.93 18.46 1.74
CA LYS A 92 2.38 18.70 1.63
C LYS A 92 2.80 19.27 0.27
N ASN A 93 1.97 19.12 -0.77
CA ASN A 93 2.30 19.47 -2.15
C ASN A 93 1.40 20.58 -2.73
N ASP A 94 0.51 21.15 -1.92
CA ASP A 94 -0.21 22.40 -2.17
C ASP A 94 0.63 23.60 -1.67
#